data_AF-A0A1H3EZ72-F1
#
_entry.id   AF-A0A1H3EZ72-F1
#
_cell.length_a   1.000
_cell.length_b   1.000
_cell.length_c   1.000
_cell.angle_alpha   90.00
_cell.angle_beta   90.00
_cell.angle_gamma   90.00
#
_symmetry.space_group_name_H-M   'P 1'
#
loop_
_entity.id
_entity.type
_entity.pdbx_description
1 polymer ?
#
loop_
_entity_poly.entity_id
_entity_poly.type
_entity_poly.pdbx_seq_one_letter_code
_entity_poly.pdbx_strand_id
1 'polypeptide(L)'
;MSQNRMTDYRNAHHWMEIPQTIDHPVDIFYLYPTAYFKTGRAPLICDVDHPAMRARATEHLAYKGSAFQTVGNYFVPFYRQACIECLLSEDQKIFGEFIDKTCTDVQNAFTYYMENLNGGRPFILAGHSQGALLGGMLLSTTFRQHPEYLDQMVAAYIIGFGITREYLTANPHLHFAQGARDTGVIISYNTEAPGVTGQNITLPKGSIAINPITWTRNTDYAPASLSLGSHLVLRDSAGRLLSVTDRPHYADAQIDPHRGVVLCTTADRADFRIVGAEHFFPEGVLHNGDYSLYYYDLRKNAQDRVAAWFEKGGLG
;
A
#
# COMPACT_ATOMS: atom_id res chain seq x y z
N MET A 1 -22.06 -25.53 -3.34
CA MET A 1 -21.26 -24.79 -4.34
C MET A 1 -21.70 -23.34 -4.21
N SER A 2 -20.89 -22.50 -3.55
CA SER A 2 -21.19 -21.06 -3.51
C SER A 2 -21.05 -20.54 -4.93
N GLN A 3 -22.13 -20.05 -5.54
CA GLN A 3 -22.05 -19.36 -6.82
C GLN A 3 -21.05 -18.22 -6.65
N ASN A 4 -20.03 -18.13 -7.52
CA ASN A 4 -19.05 -17.04 -7.53
C ASN A 4 -19.78 -15.74 -7.89
N ARG A 5 -20.47 -15.14 -6.92
CA ARG A 5 -21.21 -13.89 -7.11
C ARG A 5 -20.19 -12.76 -7.06
N MET A 6 -20.08 -12.06 -8.18
CA MET A 6 -19.27 -10.86 -8.29
C MET A 6 -19.70 -9.82 -7.23
N THR A 7 -18.74 -9.19 -6.57
CA THR A 7 -19.00 -8.11 -5.60
C THR A 7 -19.57 -6.89 -6.34
N ASP A 8 -20.69 -6.36 -5.86
CA ASP A 8 -21.41 -5.24 -6.49
C ASP A 8 -21.09 -3.91 -5.80
N TYR A 9 -20.25 -3.07 -6.39
CA TYR A 9 -19.81 -1.81 -5.79
C TYR A 9 -20.82 -0.66 -5.87
N ARG A 10 -22.00 -0.87 -6.48
CA ARG A 10 -23.15 0.03 -6.29
C ARG A 10 -23.70 -0.02 -4.88
N ASN A 11 -23.46 -1.13 -4.17
CA ASN A 11 -23.87 -1.29 -2.79
C ASN A 11 -22.86 -0.59 -1.86
N ALA A 12 -23.34 0.44 -1.15
CA ALA A 12 -22.54 1.18 -0.16
C ALA A 12 -21.94 0.26 0.93
N HIS A 13 -22.54 -0.89 1.24
CA HIS A 13 -21.99 -1.85 2.21
C HIS A 13 -20.71 -2.57 1.74
N HIS A 14 -20.32 -2.46 0.47
CA HIS A 14 -19.03 -2.94 -0.04
C HIS A 14 -17.95 -1.87 -0.02
N TRP A 15 -18.23 -0.71 0.59
CA TRP A 15 -17.24 0.31 0.86
C TRP A 15 -17.04 0.41 2.37
N MET A 16 -15.78 0.40 2.78
CA MET A 16 -15.38 0.77 4.14
C MET A 16 -15.60 2.26 4.36
N GLU A 17 -15.20 3.06 3.37
CA GLU A 17 -15.35 4.51 3.38
C GLU A 17 -15.84 4.97 2.00
N ILE A 18 -16.95 5.70 1.99
CA ILE A 18 -17.32 6.69 0.98
C ILE A 18 -17.57 7.97 1.77
N PRO A 19 -16.95 9.10 1.41
CA PRO A 19 -17.07 10.32 2.18
C PRO A 19 -18.51 10.85 2.09
N GLN A 20 -19.08 11.31 3.20
CA GLN A 20 -20.40 11.93 3.21
C GLN A 20 -20.39 13.32 2.54
N THR A 21 -19.25 14.00 2.64
CA THR A 21 -18.97 15.32 2.07
C THR A 21 -17.63 15.29 1.35
N ILE A 22 -17.53 16.01 0.22
CA ILE A 22 -16.27 16.19 -0.49
C ILE A 22 -15.63 17.47 0.02
N ASP A 23 -14.69 17.32 0.96
CA ASP A 23 -14.05 18.42 1.69
C ASP A 23 -12.63 18.73 1.19
N HIS A 24 -12.09 17.86 0.33
CA HIS A 24 -10.77 18.02 -0.28
C HIS A 24 -10.85 18.07 -1.81
N PRO A 25 -9.91 18.77 -2.47
CA PRO A 25 -9.84 18.83 -3.93
C PRO A 25 -9.22 17.56 -4.57
N VAL A 26 -8.74 16.62 -3.75
CA VAL A 26 -8.08 15.38 -4.16
C VAL A 26 -8.78 14.21 -3.46
N ASP A 27 -8.85 13.07 -4.13
CA ASP A 27 -9.35 11.83 -3.56
C ASP A 27 -8.20 10.87 -3.18
N ILE A 28 -8.42 10.03 -2.17
CA ILE A 28 -7.53 8.93 -1.79
C ILE A 28 -8.27 7.63 -2.07
N PHE A 29 -7.85 6.91 -3.11
CA PHE A 29 -8.30 5.54 -3.33
C PHE A 29 -7.35 4.59 -2.61
N TYR A 30 -7.77 4.10 -1.44
CA TYR A 30 -6.89 3.33 -0.54
C TYR A 30 -7.22 1.83 -0.53
N LEU A 31 -6.20 1.02 -0.75
CA LEU A 31 -6.26 -0.44 -0.68
C LEU A 31 -5.50 -0.93 0.58
N TYR A 32 -6.26 -1.41 1.56
CA TYR A 32 -5.70 -1.90 2.83
C TYR A 32 -4.85 -3.19 2.64
N PRO A 33 -3.88 -3.48 3.53
CA PRO A 33 -3.07 -4.70 3.48
C PRO A 33 -3.88 -5.95 3.86
N THR A 34 -3.23 -7.12 3.94
CA THR A 34 -3.89 -8.35 4.34
C THR A 34 -4.60 -8.20 5.69
N ALA A 35 -5.93 -8.31 5.66
CA ALA A 35 -6.81 -8.22 6.81
C ALA A 35 -7.47 -9.57 7.17
N TYR A 36 -7.26 -10.60 6.34
CA TYR A 36 -7.79 -11.94 6.56
C TYR A 36 -6.70 -12.91 7.04
N PHE A 37 -6.91 -13.47 8.24
CA PHE A 37 -6.12 -14.55 8.79
C PHE A 37 -6.96 -15.82 8.82
N LYS A 38 -6.61 -16.77 7.97
CA LYS A 38 -7.31 -18.04 7.83
C LYS A 38 -7.11 -18.91 9.09
N THR A 39 -8.19 -19.46 9.63
CA THR A 39 -8.13 -20.45 10.73
C THR A 39 -8.59 -21.82 10.24
N GLY A 40 -7.83 -22.86 10.59
CA GLY A 40 -8.20 -24.25 10.28
C GLY A 40 -8.42 -24.50 8.78
N ARG A 41 -9.61 -25.00 8.42
CA ARG A 41 -10.00 -25.36 7.04
C ARG A 41 -10.81 -24.26 6.32
N ALA A 42 -10.81 -23.03 6.83
CA ALA A 42 -11.45 -21.90 6.16
C ALA A 42 -10.85 -21.68 4.74
N PRO A 43 -11.59 -21.06 3.79
CA PRO A 43 -11.09 -20.85 2.44
C PRO A 43 -9.85 -19.93 2.42
N LEU A 44 -9.03 -20.04 1.36
CA LEU A 44 -7.86 -19.19 1.16
C LEU A 44 -8.22 -17.73 0.87
N ILE A 45 -9.43 -17.48 0.38
CA ILE A 45 -9.98 -16.16 0.13
C ILE A 45 -11.29 -16.06 0.92
N CYS A 46 -11.42 -15.07 1.79
CA CYS A 46 -12.67 -14.82 2.51
C CYS A 46 -13.63 -13.95 1.69
N ASP A 47 -14.91 -14.03 2.01
CA ASP A 47 -15.93 -13.17 1.43
C ASP A 47 -15.72 -11.70 1.83
N VAL A 48 -16.26 -10.78 1.01
CA VAL A 48 -16.13 -9.33 1.17
C VAL A 48 -16.77 -8.80 2.46
N ASP A 49 -17.72 -9.55 3.03
CA ASP A 49 -18.45 -9.24 4.26
C ASP A 49 -17.93 -9.97 5.50
N HIS A 50 -16.80 -10.69 5.38
CA HIS A 50 -16.22 -11.45 6.50
C HIS A 50 -15.93 -10.53 7.71
N PRO A 51 -16.60 -10.71 8.88
CA PRO A 51 -16.61 -9.70 9.94
C PRO A 51 -15.23 -9.39 10.53
N ALA A 52 -14.43 -10.42 10.83
CA ALA A 52 -13.09 -10.22 11.39
C ALA A 52 -12.13 -9.58 10.39
N MET A 53 -12.35 -9.82 9.08
CA MET A 53 -11.55 -9.17 8.03
C MET A 53 -11.89 -7.69 7.98
N ARG A 54 -13.18 -7.34 7.97
CA ARG A 54 -13.61 -5.94 7.95
C ARG A 54 -13.11 -5.16 9.16
N ALA A 55 -13.24 -5.72 10.36
CA ALA A 55 -12.73 -5.09 11.59
C ALA A 55 -11.22 -4.81 11.49
N ARG A 56 -10.44 -5.77 11.00
CA ARG A 56 -8.99 -5.62 10.83
C ARG A 56 -8.65 -4.62 9.71
N ALA A 57 -9.40 -4.62 8.61
CA ALA A 57 -9.23 -3.67 7.52
C ALA A 57 -9.46 -2.23 8.01
N THR A 58 -10.46 -1.99 8.85
CA THR A 58 -10.70 -0.69 9.52
C THR A 58 -9.55 -0.29 10.43
N GLU A 59 -8.97 -1.21 11.21
CA GLU A 59 -7.75 -0.91 11.99
C GLU A 59 -6.57 -0.50 11.08
N HIS A 60 -6.40 -1.16 9.93
CA HIS A 60 -5.34 -0.79 8.99
C HIS A 60 -5.55 0.60 8.39
N LEU A 61 -6.80 0.97 8.07
CA LEU A 61 -7.10 2.33 7.65
C LEU A 61 -6.75 3.34 8.76
N ALA A 62 -7.17 3.07 10.00
CA ALA A 62 -6.95 3.97 11.14
C ALA A 62 -5.46 4.23 11.43
N TYR A 63 -4.59 3.22 11.30
CA TYR A 63 -3.19 3.34 11.72
C TYR A 63 -2.16 3.41 10.59
N LYS A 64 -2.52 3.01 9.36
CA LYS A 64 -1.62 3.11 8.19
C LYS A 64 -2.20 4.05 7.16
N GLY A 65 -3.43 3.78 6.73
CA GLY A 65 -4.10 4.57 5.68
C GLY A 65 -4.26 6.03 6.06
N SER A 66 -4.46 6.36 7.34
CA SER A 66 -4.64 7.72 7.87
C SER A 66 -3.44 8.66 7.66
N ALA A 67 -2.30 8.16 7.17
CA ALA A 67 -1.18 9.01 6.76
C ALA A 67 -1.62 10.09 5.75
N PHE A 68 -2.57 9.76 4.86
CA PHE A 68 -3.06 10.67 3.81
C PHE A 68 -4.33 11.46 4.20
N GLN A 69 -4.84 11.33 5.43
CA GLN A 69 -6.14 11.90 5.83
C GLN A 69 -6.21 13.43 5.73
N THR A 70 -5.06 14.09 5.79
CA THR A 70 -4.99 15.56 5.68
C THR A 70 -5.04 16.06 4.24
N VAL A 71 -5.07 15.16 3.25
CA VAL A 71 -4.82 15.48 1.84
C VAL A 71 -6.05 15.27 0.97
N GLY A 72 -6.87 14.26 1.22
CA GLY A 72 -7.93 13.91 0.29
C GLY A 72 -9.13 13.17 0.90
N ASN A 73 -10.21 13.09 0.12
CA ASN A 73 -11.43 12.37 0.48
C ASN A 73 -11.24 10.87 0.29
N TYR A 74 -11.61 10.05 1.27
CA TYR A 74 -11.27 8.63 1.25
C TYR A 74 -12.33 7.77 0.56
N PHE A 75 -11.90 7.03 -0.45
CA PHE A 75 -12.67 5.98 -1.10
C PHE A 75 -11.96 4.65 -0.84
N VAL A 76 -12.55 3.84 0.04
CA VAL A 76 -11.93 2.61 0.54
C VAL A 76 -12.88 1.45 0.29
N PRO A 77 -12.69 0.64 -0.76
CA PRO A 77 -13.54 -0.50 -1.02
C PRO A 77 -13.21 -1.65 -0.05
N PHE A 78 -14.23 -2.35 0.46
CA PHE A 78 -14.03 -3.73 0.90
C PHE A 78 -13.91 -4.63 -0.32
N TYR A 79 -12.94 -5.53 -0.33
CA TYR A 79 -12.75 -6.51 -1.38
C TYR A 79 -12.48 -7.89 -0.79
N ARG A 80 -12.78 -8.97 -1.53
CA ARG A 80 -12.48 -10.34 -1.08
C ARG A 80 -10.98 -10.50 -0.82
N GLN A 81 -10.65 -10.93 0.40
CA GLN A 81 -9.28 -10.88 0.91
C GLN A 81 -8.63 -12.26 0.87
N ALA A 82 -7.41 -12.29 0.31
CA ALA A 82 -6.60 -13.49 0.24
C ALA A 82 -5.71 -13.61 1.48
N CYS A 83 -5.63 -14.81 2.08
CA CYS A 83 -4.66 -15.07 3.14
C CYS A 83 -3.23 -15.16 2.56
N ILE A 84 -2.21 -15.12 3.41
CA ILE A 84 -0.82 -15.13 2.97
C ILE A 84 -0.47 -16.38 2.16
N GLU A 85 -1.02 -17.54 2.51
CA GLU A 85 -0.81 -18.79 1.77
C GLU A 85 -1.35 -18.72 0.34
N CYS A 86 -2.43 -17.96 0.11
CA CYS A 86 -2.96 -17.73 -1.23
C CYS A 86 -2.01 -16.87 -2.07
N LEU A 87 -1.45 -15.81 -1.48
CA LEU A 87 -0.54 -14.88 -2.18
C LEU A 87 0.79 -15.52 -2.57
N LEU A 88 1.16 -16.60 -1.88
CA LEU A 88 2.43 -17.30 -2.06
C LEU A 88 2.30 -18.62 -2.81
N SER A 89 1.08 -19.00 -3.16
CA SER A 89 0.83 -20.27 -3.83
C SER A 89 1.32 -20.23 -5.28
N GLU A 90 2.15 -21.21 -5.66
CA GLU A 90 2.53 -21.45 -7.05
C GLU A 90 1.47 -22.24 -7.84
N ASP A 91 0.44 -22.76 -7.15
CA ASP A 91 -0.68 -23.45 -7.77
C ASP A 91 -1.50 -22.49 -8.65
N GLN A 92 -1.52 -22.79 -9.95
CA GLN A 92 -2.23 -22.00 -10.97
C GLN A 92 -3.73 -21.87 -10.71
N LYS A 93 -4.35 -22.88 -10.08
CA LYS A 93 -5.77 -22.82 -9.72
C LYS A 93 -5.99 -21.81 -8.59
N ILE A 94 -5.13 -21.82 -7.57
CA ILE A 94 -5.21 -20.85 -6.46
C ILE A 94 -4.95 -19.44 -6.98
N PHE A 95 -3.96 -19.28 -7.87
CA PHE A 95 -3.69 -18.01 -8.53
C PHE A 95 -4.87 -17.53 -9.38
N GLY A 96 -5.51 -18.43 -10.14
CA GLY A 96 -6.74 -18.13 -10.87
C GLY A 96 -7.87 -17.66 -9.95
N GLU A 97 -8.05 -18.31 -8.79
CA GLU A 97 -9.04 -17.85 -7.80
C GLU A 97 -8.72 -16.47 -7.21
N PHE A 98 -7.44 -16.14 -7.01
CA PHE A 98 -7.01 -14.81 -6.58
C PHE A 98 -7.36 -13.76 -7.63
N ILE A 99 -7.14 -14.06 -8.91
CA ILE A 99 -7.50 -13.17 -10.02
C ILE A 99 -9.02 -13.00 -10.08
N ASP A 100 -9.78 -14.08 -10.20
CA ASP A 100 -11.23 -14.09 -10.41
C ASP A 100 -12.03 -13.50 -9.24
N LYS A 101 -11.40 -13.37 -8.07
CA LYS A 101 -12.02 -12.84 -6.85
C LYS A 101 -11.38 -11.53 -6.43
N THR A 102 -10.18 -11.60 -5.86
CA THR A 102 -9.54 -10.45 -5.21
C THR A 102 -9.15 -9.37 -6.22
N CYS A 103 -8.52 -9.73 -7.34
CA CYS A 103 -8.14 -8.76 -8.37
C CYS A 103 -9.38 -8.16 -9.06
N THR A 104 -10.34 -9.00 -9.47
CA THR A 104 -11.60 -8.55 -10.08
C THR A 104 -12.37 -7.61 -9.14
N ASP A 105 -12.42 -7.89 -7.85
CA ASP A 105 -13.07 -7.00 -6.88
C ASP A 105 -12.41 -5.62 -6.84
N VAL A 106 -11.08 -5.53 -6.79
CA VAL A 106 -10.40 -4.23 -6.78
C VAL A 106 -10.55 -3.49 -8.10
N GLN A 107 -10.49 -4.20 -9.24
CA GLN A 107 -10.73 -3.61 -10.55
C GLN A 107 -12.14 -3.02 -10.65
N ASN A 108 -13.17 -3.79 -10.26
CA ASN A 108 -14.55 -3.34 -10.29
C ASN A 108 -14.80 -2.16 -9.33
N ALA A 109 -14.17 -2.15 -8.15
CA ALA A 109 -14.25 -1.04 -7.21
C ALA A 109 -13.67 0.24 -7.82
N PHE A 110 -12.47 0.12 -8.39
CA PHE A 110 -11.77 1.26 -8.98
C PHE A 110 -12.52 1.82 -10.19
N THR A 111 -13.00 0.96 -11.09
CA THR A 111 -13.85 1.36 -12.22
C THR A 111 -15.11 2.07 -11.73
N TYR A 112 -15.83 1.50 -10.74
CA TYR A 112 -17.02 2.15 -10.21
C TYR A 112 -16.71 3.52 -9.59
N TYR A 113 -15.60 3.62 -8.85
CA TYR A 113 -15.13 4.88 -8.30
C TYR A 113 -14.87 5.91 -9.40
N MET A 114 -14.09 5.58 -10.42
CA MET A 114 -13.76 6.50 -11.52
C MET A 114 -15.03 6.97 -12.26
N GLU A 115 -15.95 6.05 -12.55
CA GLU A 115 -17.15 6.34 -13.36
C GLU A 115 -18.26 7.07 -12.59
N ASN A 116 -18.39 6.83 -11.28
CA ASN A 116 -19.59 7.23 -10.52
C ASN A 116 -19.30 8.13 -9.31
N LEU A 117 -18.10 8.06 -8.73
CA LEU A 117 -17.79 8.72 -7.46
C LEU A 117 -16.74 9.81 -7.59
N ASN A 118 -15.68 9.59 -8.37
CA ASN A 118 -14.51 10.45 -8.52
C ASN A 118 -14.85 11.84 -9.08
N GLY A 119 -15.85 11.95 -9.96
CA GLY A 119 -16.31 13.24 -10.50
C GLY A 119 -15.22 14.07 -11.18
N GLY A 120 -14.18 13.45 -11.74
CA GLY A 120 -13.06 14.11 -12.41
C GLY A 120 -12.02 14.72 -11.46
N ARG A 121 -12.06 14.40 -10.16
CA ARG A 121 -11.08 14.92 -9.19
C ARG A 121 -9.74 14.21 -9.37
N PRO A 122 -8.61 14.93 -9.19
CA PRO A 122 -7.33 14.26 -9.08
C PRO A 122 -7.31 13.31 -7.88
N PHE A 123 -6.53 12.24 -7.96
CA PHE A 123 -6.49 11.23 -6.90
C PHE A 123 -5.09 10.71 -6.60
N ILE A 124 -4.94 10.20 -5.39
CA ILE A 124 -3.82 9.37 -4.95
C ILE A 124 -4.29 7.92 -4.89
N LEU A 125 -3.58 7.03 -5.57
CA LEU A 125 -3.72 5.59 -5.37
C LEU A 125 -2.75 5.18 -4.25
N ALA A 126 -3.25 4.62 -3.16
CA ALA A 126 -2.39 4.21 -2.05
C ALA A 126 -2.70 2.78 -1.61
N GLY A 127 -1.66 2.01 -1.31
CA GLY A 127 -1.82 0.67 -0.77
C GLY A 127 -0.64 0.23 0.07
N HIS A 128 -0.88 -0.79 0.90
CA HIS A 128 0.17 -1.50 1.63
C HIS A 128 0.09 -3.01 1.36
N SER A 129 1.24 -3.68 1.22
CA SER A 129 1.30 -5.15 1.10
C SER A 129 0.36 -5.71 0.02
N GLN A 130 -0.66 -6.50 0.36
CA GLN A 130 -1.66 -6.97 -0.61
C GLN A 130 -2.35 -5.83 -1.37
N GLY A 131 -2.67 -4.73 -0.70
CA GLY A 131 -3.24 -3.54 -1.35
C GLY A 131 -2.26 -2.87 -2.31
N ALA A 132 -0.95 -2.89 -2.01
CA ALA A 132 0.08 -2.41 -2.92
C ALA A 132 0.23 -3.33 -4.14
N LEU A 133 0.24 -4.65 -3.94
CA LEU A 133 0.19 -5.63 -5.04
C LEU A 133 -0.99 -5.37 -5.99
N LEU A 134 -2.19 -5.17 -5.42
CA LEU A 134 -3.40 -4.91 -6.18
C LEU A 134 -3.38 -3.52 -6.86
N GLY A 135 -2.79 -2.52 -6.22
CA GLY A 135 -2.54 -1.21 -6.85
C GLY A 135 -1.57 -1.29 -8.04
N GLY A 136 -0.49 -2.07 -7.92
CA GLY A 136 0.41 -2.37 -9.05
C GLY A 136 -0.32 -3.11 -10.18
N MET A 137 -1.22 -4.03 -9.84
CA MET A 137 -2.08 -4.68 -10.83
C MET A 137 -2.96 -3.65 -11.57
N LEU A 138 -3.63 -2.73 -10.86
CA LEU A 138 -4.43 -1.67 -11.50
C LEU A 138 -3.59 -0.83 -12.46
N LEU A 139 -2.39 -0.40 -12.04
CA LEU A 139 -1.49 0.43 -12.85
C LEU A 139 -1.01 -0.28 -14.13
N SER A 140 -0.74 -1.58 -14.07
CA SER A 140 -0.25 -2.35 -15.23
C SER A 140 -1.35 -2.81 -16.19
N THR A 141 -2.59 -2.95 -15.69
CA THR A 141 -3.73 -3.49 -16.44
C THR A 141 -4.76 -2.40 -16.75
N THR A 142 -5.45 -1.88 -15.75
CA THR A 142 -6.56 -0.93 -15.89
C THR A 142 -6.08 0.38 -16.50
N PHE A 143 -4.96 0.93 -16.04
CA PHE A 143 -4.41 2.19 -16.56
C PHE A 143 -3.79 2.03 -17.96
N ARG A 144 -3.46 0.80 -18.36
CA ARG A 144 -3.06 0.52 -19.75
C ARG A 144 -4.26 0.60 -20.70
N GLN A 145 -5.44 0.22 -20.23
CA GLN A 145 -6.70 0.32 -20.99
C GLN A 145 -7.29 1.73 -20.92
N HIS A 146 -6.99 2.46 -19.84
CA HIS A 146 -7.47 3.81 -19.53
C HIS A 146 -6.29 4.75 -19.23
N PRO A 147 -5.45 5.09 -20.24
CA PRO A 147 -4.29 5.95 -20.04
C PRO A 147 -4.66 7.34 -19.47
N GLU A 148 -5.88 7.83 -19.73
CA GLU A 148 -6.44 9.06 -19.18
C GLU A 148 -6.56 9.07 -17.65
N TYR A 149 -6.46 7.92 -16.97
CA TYR A 149 -6.42 7.88 -15.51
C TYR A 149 -5.07 8.36 -14.95
N LEU A 150 -3.99 8.26 -15.73
CA LEU A 150 -2.69 8.83 -15.35
C LEU A 150 -2.75 10.35 -15.27
N ASP A 151 -3.55 10.96 -16.14
CA ASP A 151 -3.78 12.40 -16.21
C ASP A 151 -4.53 12.96 -15.01
N GLN A 152 -5.13 12.10 -14.16
CA GLN A 152 -5.76 12.49 -12.90
C GLN A 152 -4.97 11.99 -11.67
N MET A 153 -4.00 11.11 -11.88
CA MET A 153 -3.25 10.50 -10.78
C MET A 153 -2.13 11.44 -10.31
N VAL A 154 -2.31 12.00 -9.11
CA VAL A 154 -1.26 12.78 -8.42
C VAL A 154 -0.03 11.90 -8.21
N ALA A 155 -0.22 10.72 -7.61
CA ALA A 155 0.83 9.73 -7.35
C ALA A 155 0.23 8.38 -6.94
N ALA A 156 1.03 7.31 -7.08
CA ALA A 156 0.72 5.98 -6.59
C ALA A 156 1.69 5.54 -5.47
N TYR A 157 1.22 5.46 -4.23
CA TYR A 157 1.97 4.94 -3.08
C TYR A 157 1.79 3.41 -2.96
N ILE A 158 2.64 2.67 -3.68
CA ILE A 158 2.68 1.21 -3.75
C ILE A 158 3.76 0.69 -2.80
N ILE A 159 3.48 0.75 -1.50
CA ILE A 159 4.46 0.50 -0.43
C ILE A 159 4.27 -0.90 0.17
N GLY A 160 5.36 -1.59 0.55
CA GLY A 160 5.28 -2.94 1.09
C GLY A 160 5.02 -4.03 0.05
N PHE A 161 5.16 -3.71 -1.24
CA PHE A 161 5.29 -4.70 -2.30
C PHE A 161 6.18 -4.11 -3.40
N GLY A 162 7.34 -4.71 -3.60
CA GLY A 162 8.40 -4.14 -4.43
C GLY A 162 8.00 -4.01 -5.90
N ILE A 163 8.31 -2.85 -6.48
CA ILE A 163 8.23 -2.60 -7.91
C ILE A 163 9.59 -2.85 -8.52
N THR A 164 9.67 -3.75 -9.51
CA THR A 164 10.94 -4.13 -10.13
C THR A 164 11.25 -3.31 -11.38
N ARG A 165 12.51 -3.34 -11.81
CA ARG A 165 12.92 -2.78 -13.11
C ARG A 165 12.19 -3.46 -14.26
N GLU A 166 12.03 -4.78 -14.18
CA GLU A 166 11.30 -5.57 -15.18
C GLU A 166 9.84 -5.17 -15.27
N TYR A 167 9.19 -4.91 -14.13
CA TYR A 167 7.83 -4.37 -14.10
C TYR A 167 7.74 -3.04 -14.85
N LEU A 168 8.66 -2.10 -14.61
CA LEU A 168 8.66 -0.81 -15.31
C LEU A 168 8.97 -0.95 -16.81
N THR A 169 9.90 -1.83 -17.19
CA THR A 169 10.17 -2.12 -18.61
C THR A 169 8.94 -2.69 -19.32
N ALA A 170 8.17 -3.55 -18.66
CA ALA A 170 6.93 -4.09 -19.22
C ALA A 170 5.77 -3.06 -19.27
N ASN A 171 5.88 -1.98 -18.50
CA ASN A 171 4.85 -0.95 -18.34
C ASN A 171 5.44 0.46 -18.62
N PRO A 172 5.82 0.78 -19.87
CA PRO A 172 6.53 2.02 -20.20
C PRO A 172 5.70 3.30 -19.97
N HIS A 173 4.38 3.18 -19.81
CA HIS A 173 3.48 4.26 -19.41
C HIS A 173 3.60 4.63 -17.91
N LEU A 174 4.33 3.85 -17.13
CA LEU A 174 4.53 4.08 -15.69
C LEU A 174 5.95 4.56 -15.41
N HIS A 175 6.05 5.51 -14.49
CA HIS A 175 7.32 6.08 -14.07
C HIS A 175 7.49 5.97 -12.56
N PHE A 176 8.71 5.69 -12.12
CA PHE A 176 9.05 5.66 -10.70
C PHE A 176 9.54 7.03 -10.24
N ALA A 177 9.17 7.43 -9.03
CA ALA A 177 9.54 8.72 -8.46
C ALA A 177 11.07 8.90 -8.37
N GLN A 178 11.52 10.10 -8.67
CA GLN A 178 12.91 10.55 -8.58
C GLN A 178 13.08 11.68 -7.57
N GLY A 179 12.02 12.44 -7.29
CA GLY A 179 11.99 13.56 -6.36
C GLY A 179 10.69 13.67 -5.53
N ALA A 180 10.75 14.53 -4.51
CA ALA A 180 9.65 14.78 -3.57
C ALA A 180 8.37 15.32 -4.23
N ARG A 181 8.51 16.07 -5.32
CA ARG A 181 7.42 16.79 -6.02
C ARG A 181 7.05 16.18 -7.37
N ASP A 182 7.56 15.00 -7.68
CA ASP A 182 7.17 14.28 -8.90
C ASP A 182 5.70 13.87 -8.81
N THR A 183 5.00 13.96 -9.93
CA THR A 183 3.57 13.62 -10.04
C THR A 183 3.35 12.62 -11.17
N GLY A 184 2.25 11.87 -11.15
CA GLY A 184 2.02 10.77 -12.11
C GLY A 184 3.02 9.61 -11.94
N VAL A 185 3.62 9.48 -10.75
CA VAL A 185 4.70 8.53 -10.46
C VAL A 185 4.31 7.49 -9.42
N ILE A 186 5.03 6.37 -9.45
CA ILE A 186 4.99 5.31 -8.45
C ILE A 186 6.03 5.55 -7.36
N ILE A 187 5.61 5.37 -6.12
CA ILE A 187 6.41 5.39 -4.90
C ILE A 187 6.32 4.02 -4.29
N SER A 188 7.47 3.35 -4.19
CA SER A 188 7.56 2.04 -3.58
C SER A 188 8.82 1.93 -2.75
N TYR A 189 8.68 1.24 -1.64
CA TYR A 189 9.78 0.71 -0.85
C TYR A 189 9.23 -0.39 0.06
N ASN A 190 10.13 -1.26 0.48
CA ASN A 190 9.99 -2.10 1.66
C ASN A 190 11.07 -1.68 2.66
N THR A 191 10.88 -2.02 3.93
CA THR A 191 11.83 -1.68 4.98
C THR A 191 12.41 -2.94 5.64
N GLU A 192 13.74 -2.95 5.81
CA GLU A 192 14.49 -4.00 6.49
C GLU A 192 15.47 -3.38 7.49
N ALA A 193 15.78 -4.11 8.56
CA ALA A 193 16.91 -3.83 9.42
C ALA A 193 18.20 -4.38 8.75
N PRO A 194 19.38 -3.86 9.11
CA PRO A 194 20.64 -4.39 8.58
C PRO A 194 20.83 -5.89 8.84
N GLY A 195 21.37 -6.61 7.85
CA GLY A 195 21.76 -8.02 7.99
C GLY A 195 20.66 -9.05 7.72
N VAL A 196 19.52 -8.66 7.15
CA VAL A 196 18.53 -9.61 6.64
C VAL A 196 19.11 -10.38 5.46
N THR A 197 19.23 -11.70 5.62
CA THR A 197 19.70 -12.61 4.56
C THR A 197 18.59 -13.51 4.01
N GLY A 198 17.51 -13.68 4.78
CA GLY A 198 16.35 -14.47 4.38
C GLY A 198 15.52 -13.83 3.26
N GLN A 199 14.62 -14.63 2.70
CA GLN A 199 13.68 -14.16 1.69
C GLN A 199 12.62 -13.27 2.34
N ASN A 200 12.51 -12.05 1.85
CA ASN A 200 11.38 -11.17 2.09
C ASN A 200 10.39 -11.37 0.94
N ILE A 201 9.25 -12.00 1.20
CA ILE A 201 8.29 -12.39 0.15
C ILE A 201 7.71 -11.20 -0.64
N THR A 202 7.74 -10.01 -0.05
CA THR A 202 7.23 -8.79 -0.67
C THR A 202 8.30 -7.99 -1.41
N LEU A 203 9.54 -8.47 -1.42
CA LEU A 203 10.67 -7.85 -2.09
C LEU A 203 11.16 -8.73 -3.25
N PRO A 204 10.45 -8.74 -4.39
CA PRO A 204 10.90 -9.48 -5.57
C PRO A 204 12.29 -9.00 -6.02
N LYS A 205 13.09 -9.91 -6.56
CA LYS A 205 14.43 -9.58 -7.07
C LYS A 205 14.33 -8.49 -8.15
N GLY A 206 15.23 -7.51 -8.09
CA GLY A 206 15.21 -6.37 -9.01
C GLY A 206 14.29 -5.23 -8.57
N SER A 207 13.71 -5.31 -7.38
CA SER A 207 12.98 -4.21 -6.74
C SER A 207 13.81 -2.94 -6.71
N ILE A 208 13.15 -1.80 -6.84
CA ILE A 208 13.73 -0.48 -6.64
C ILE A 208 13.00 0.23 -5.52
N ALA A 209 13.72 1.08 -4.80
CA ALA A 209 13.21 1.84 -3.68
C ALA A 209 13.47 3.34 -3.84
N ILE A 210 12.68 4.14 -3.15
CA ILE A 210 12.93 5.56 -2.89
C ILE A 210 13.05 5.77 -1.39
N ASN A 211 13.99 6.62 -0.97
CA ASN A 211 14.20 6.91 0.44
C ASN A 211 13.01 7.73 0.96
N PRO A 212 12.28 7.28 1.99
CA PRO A 212 11.06 7.92 2.46
C PRO A 212 11.29 9.20 3.27
N ILE A 213 12.54 9.55 3.57
CA ILE A 213 12.89 10.81 4.25
C ILE A 213 13.30 11.86 3.22
N THR A 214 14.20 11.51 2.29
CA THR A 214 14.75 12.45 1.31
C THR A 214 13.95 12.52 0.01
N TRP A 215 13.11 11.51 -0.26
CA TRP A 215 12.38 11.32 -1.51
C TRP A 215 13.29 11.31 -2.74
N THR A 216 14.46 10.68 -2.59
CA THR A 216 15.46 10.48 -3.63
C THR A 216 15.84 9.01 -3.74
N ARG A 217 16.46 8.63 -4.87
CA ARG A 217 16.95 7.26 -5.12
C ARG A 217 18.46 7.10 -4.95
N ASN A 218 19.13 8.12 -4.39
CA ASN A 218 20.52 8.02 -3.98
C ASN A 218 20.64 7.11 -2.75
N THR A 219 21.85 6.64 -2.50
CA THR A 219 22.16 5.75 -1.37
C THR A 219 22.68 6.51 -0.16
N ASP A 220 22.45 7.82 -0.12
CA ASP A 220 22.88 8.67 0.99
C ASP A 220 22.08 8.30 2.24
N TYR A 221 22.79 8.25 3.37
CA TYR A 221 22.18 7.99 4.66
C TYR A 221 21.37 9.20 5.12
N ALA A 222 20.08 8.98 5.41
CA ALA A 222 19.20 9.97 6.01
C ALA A 222 19.08 9.67 7.52
N PRO A 223 19.69 10.49 8.40
CA PRO A 223 19.58 10.29 9.84
C PRO A 223 18.15 10.51 10.32
N ALA A 224 17.77 9.85 11.43
CA ALA A 224 16.44 9.94 12.01
C ALA A 224 16.01 11.38 12.36
N SER A 225 16.95 12.29 12.64
CA SER A 225 16.70 13.71 12.85
C SER A 225 16.07 14.43 11.64
N LEU A 226 16.14 13.86 10.44
CA LEU A 226 15.47 14.38 9.25
C LEU A 226 14.06 13.80 9.03
N SER A 227 13.73 12.65 9.63
CA SER A 227 12.36 12.11 9.56
C SER A 227 11.41 12.98 10.35
N LEU A 228 10.24 13.26 9.79
CA LEU A 228 9.16 14.00 10.47
C LEU A 228 8.46 13.17 11.56
N GLY A 229 8.71 11.86 11.60
CA GLY A 229 8.31 10.99 12.68
C GLY A 229 7.51 9.77 12.26
N SER A 230 7.40 8.86 13.22
CA SER A 230 6.74 7.57 13.10
C SER A 230 5.42 7.55 13.86
N HIS A 231 4.46 6.75 13.39
CA HIS A 231 3.21 6.42 14.07
C HIS A 231 3.20 4.92 14.38
N LEU A 232 3.78 4.56 15.53
CA LEU A 232 4.09 3.17 15.87
C LEU A 232 2.87 2.45 16.45
N VAL A 233 2.59 1.27 15.91
CA VAL A 233 1.48 0.40 16.34
C VAL A 233 2.07 -0.85 16.97
N LEU A 234 1.99 -0.95 18.30
CA LEU A 234 2.48 -2.12 19.03
C LEU A 234 1.35 -3.09 19.29
N ARG A 235 1.64 -4.38 19.10
CA ARG A 235 0.69 -5.47 19.29
C ARG A 235 1.30 -6.57 20.14
N ASP A 236 0.46 -7.29 20.87
CA ASP A 236 0.89 -8.45 21.64
C ASP A 236 1.09 -9.67 20.74
N SER A 237 1.54 -10.78 21.34
CA SER A 237 1.74 -12.05 20.65
C SER A 237 0.44 -12.66 20.10
N ALA A 238 -0.74 -12.21 20.56
CA ALA A 238 -2.03 -12.60 20.01
C ALA A 238 -2.52 -11.63 18.91
N GLY A 239 -1.72 -10.63 18.53
CA GLY A 239 -2.04 -9.64 17.50
C GLY A 239 -3.01 -8.54 17.96
N ARG A 240 -3.33 -8.48 19.26
CA ARG A 240 -4.18 -7.43 19.86
C ARG A 240 -3.40 -6.14 19.97
N LEU A 241 -4.08 -5.02 19.71
CA LEU A 241 -3.48 -3.70 19.87
C LEU A 241 -3.08 -3.46 21.33
N LEU A 242 -1.82 -3.11 21.57
CA LEU A 242 -1.31 -2.71 22.88
C LEU A 242 -1.26 -1.21 23.02
N SER A 243 -0.65 -0.52 22.05
CA SER A 243 -0.53 0.94 22.06
C SER A 243 -0.30 1.49 20.67
N VAL A 244 -0.60 2.77 20.52
CA VAL A 244 -0.31 3.57 19.34
C VAL A 244 0.45 4.80 19.83
N THR A 245 1.64 5.03 19.31
CA THR A 245 2.53 6.10 19.80
C THR A 245 3.19 6.83 18.65
N ASP A 246 3.03 8.14 18.63
CA ASP A 246 3.82 9.00 17.74
C ASP A 246 5.23 9.18 18.31
N ARG A 247 6.25 8.97 17.47
CA ARG A 247 7.65 9.21 17.83
C ARG A 247 8.30 10.15 16.80
N PRO A 248 8.53 11.43 17.15
CA PRO A 248 9.24 12.33 16.27
C PRO A 248 10.69 11.86 16.09
N HIS A 249 11.24 12.01 14.89
CA HIS A 249 12.64 11.74 14.59
C HIS A 249 13.11 10.32 15.00
N TYR A 250 12.25 9.30 14.79
CA TYR A 250 12.51 7.94 15.22
C TYR A 250 13.27 7.11 14.18
N ALA A 251 12.76 7.04 12.95
CA ALA A 251 13.29 6.17 11.91
C ALA A 251 14.36 6.88 11.05
N ASP A 252 15.49 6.23 10.86
CA ASP A 252 16.48 6.55 9.83
C ASP A 252 16.17 5.80 8.52
N ALA A 253 16.83 6.19 7.42
CA ALA A 253 16.65 5.53 6.14
C ALA A 253 17.91 5.58 5.27
N GLN A 254 18.28 4.44 4.70
CA GLN A 254 19.27 4.37 3.62
C GLN A 254 18.85 3.30 2.61
N ILE A 255 18.94 3.59 1.30
CA ILE A 255 18.67 2.58 0.29
C ILE A 255 19.86 1.60 0.22
N ASP A 256 19.57 0.30 0.32
CA ASP A 256 20.45 -0.76 -0.18
C ASP A 256 20.11 -1.01 -1.66
N PRO A 257 20.95 -0.58 -2.61
CA PRO A 257 20.65 -0.70 -4.03
C PRO A 257 20.80 -2.13 -4.55
N HIS A 258 21.50 -3.01 -3.82
CA HIS A 258 21.67 -4.41 -4.21
C HIS A 258 20.42 -5.23 -3.91
N ARG A 259 19.81 -4.99 -2.74
CA ARG A 259 18.53 -5.62 -2.37
C ARG A 259 17.32 -4.87 -2.91
N GLY A 260 17.42 -3.55 -3.14
CA GLY A 260 16.30 -2.72 -3.55
C GLY A 260 15.36 -2.36 -2.42
N VAL A 261 15.89 -2.16 -1.21
CA VAL A 261 15.14 -1.98 0.05
C VAL A 261 15.61 -0.75 0.81
N VAL A 262 14.78 -0.21 1.68
CA VAL A 262 15.17 0.82 2.65
C VAL A 262 15.66 0.14 3.92
N LEU A 263 16.89 0.41 4.31
CA LEU A 263 17.46 0.01 5.60
C LEU A 263 17.08 1.03 6.67
N CYS A 264 16.55 0.54 7.79
CA CYS A 264 16.28 1.30 9.00
C CYS A 264 17.06 0.65 10.16
N THR A 265 18.01 1.37 10.74
CA THR A 265 18.90 0.86 11.80
C THR A 265 18.37 1.15 13.20
N THR A 266 17.48 2.13 13.32
CA THR A 266 16.92 2.63 14.58
C THR A 266 15.70 1.84 15.06
N ALA A 267 15.01 1.14 14.16
CA ALA A 267 13.83 0.34 14.48
C ALA A 267 14.18 -0.90 15.34
N ASP A 268 13.42 -1.13 16.41
CA ASP A 268 13.50 -2.39 17.15
C ASP A 268 12.85 -3.51 16.34
N ARG A 269 13.65 -4.50 15.94
CA ARG A 269 13.21 -5.64 15.12
C ARG A 269 12.05 -6.39 15.76
N ALA A 270 12.00 -6.47 17.09
CA ALA A 270 10.97 -7.21 17.81
C ALA A 270 9.57 -6.59 17.61
N ASP A 271 9.49 -5.25 17.52
CA ASP A 271 8.24 -4.50 17.41
C ASP A 271 7.55 -4.71 16.05
N PHE A 272 8.29 -5.09 15.01
CA PHE A 272 7.78 -5.21 13.64
C PHE A 272 7.60 -6.65 13.15
N ARG A 273 7.80 -7.64 14.02
CA ARG A 273 7.57 -9.05 13.68
C ARG A 273 6.13 -9.30 13.24
N ILE A 274 5.95 -10.20 12.28
CA ILE A 274 4.63 -10.70 11.89
C ILE A 274 4.47 -12.09 12.49
N VAL A 275 3.84 -12.13 13.67
CA VAL A 275 3.65 -13.35 14.45
C VAL A 275 2.91 -14.40 13.62
N GLY A 276 3.50 -15.59 13.49
CA GLY A 276 2.97 -16.70 12.71
C GLY A 276 3.32 -16.67 11.22
N ALA A 277 4.04 -15.65 10.76
CA ALA A 277 4.51 -15.51 9.38
C ALA A 277 6.03 -15.30 9.29
N GLU A 278 6.79 -15.65 10.33
CA GLU A 278 8.24 -15.44 10.41
C GLU A 278 9.01 -16.19 9.30
N HIS A 279 8.44 -17.26 8.75
CA HIS A 279 9.01 -17.94 7.59
C HIS A 279 9.02 -17.05 6.33
N PHE A 280 8.03 -16.16 6.19
CA PHE A 280 7.87 -15.25 5.06
C PHE A 280 8.49 -13.87 5.31
N PHE A 281 8.53 -13.50 6.59
CA PHE A 281 9.07 -12.23 7.09
C PHE A 281 10.05 -12.55 8.23
N PRO A 282 11.29 -12.98 7.91
CA PRO A 282 12.29 -13.30 8.90
C PRO A 282 12.64 -12.08 9.77
N GLU A 283 13.29 -12.33 10.90
CA GLU A 283 13.71 -11.26 11.81
C GLU A 283 14.51 -10.17 11.08
N GLY A 284 14.14 -8.91 11.35
CA GLY A 284 14.69 -7.75 10.66
C GLY A 284 13.92 -7.37 9.39
N VAL A 285 12.98 -8.16 8.88
CA VAL A 285 12.03 -7.65 7.87
C VAL A 285 11.00 -6.79 8.58
N LEU A 286 11.05 -5.47 8.33
CA LEU A 286 10.24 -4.46 9.02
C LEU A 286 8.96 -4.15 8.23
N HIS A 287 8.35 -5.16 7.60
CA HIS A 287 7.19 -5.01 6.70
C HIS A 287 5.94 -4.43 7.38
N ASN A 288 5.72 -4.76 8.66
CA ASN A 288 4.69 -4.06 9.46
C ASN A 288 4.99 -2.57 9.64
N GLY A 289 6.26 -2.19 9.48
CA GLY A 289 6.83 -0.87 9.67
C GLY A 289 6.75 0.05 8.46
N ASP A 290 6.54 -0.45 7.23
CA ASP A 290 6.76 0.35 6.02
C ASP A 290 6.03 1.72 6.04
N TYR A 291 4.76 1.72 6.47
CA TYR A 291 4.01 2.98 6.67
C TYR A 291 4.34 3.66 8.01
N SER A 292 4.35 2.90 9.10
CA SER A 292 4.40 3.47 10.46
C SER A 292 5.74 4.13 10.76
N LEU A 293 6.85 3.62 10.23
CA LEU A 293 8.18 4.19 10.43
C LEU A 293 8.31 5.58 9.82
N TYR A 294 7.64 5.85 8.71
CA TYR A 294 7.76 7.10 7.95
C TYR A 294 6.42 7.82 7.79
N TYR A 295 5.52 7.66 8.77
CA TYR A 295 4.12 8.08 8.67
C TYR A 295 3.96 9.59 8.41
N TYR A 296 4.70 10.42 9.15
CA TYR A 296 4.61 11.88 8.99
C TYR A 296 5.39 12.37 7.76
N ASP A 297 6.42 11.64 7.35
CA ASP A 297 7.12 11.89 6.08
C ASP A 297 6.18 11.64 4.89
N LEU A 298 5.47 10.49 4.89
CA LEU A 298 4.46 10.15 3.89
C LEU A 298 3.36 11.21 3.80
N ARG A 299 2.84 11.64 4.96
CA ARG A 299 1.83 12.70 5.04
C ARG A 299 2.31 13.99 4.39
N LYS A 300 3.49 14.47 4.78
CA LYS A 300 4.07 15.71 4.23
C LYS A 300 4.30 15.58 2.72
N ASN A 301 4.82 14.45 2.28
CA ASN A 301 5.13 14.22 0.88
C ASN A 301 3.88 14.14 0.00
N ALA A 302 2.78 13.54 0.49
CA ALA A 302 1.50 13.59 -0.20
C ALA A 302 0.99 15.02 -0.36
N GLN A 303 1.12 15.86 0.67
CA GLN A 303 0.80 17.30 0.57
C GLN A 303 1.68 17.99 -0.49
N ASP A 304 2.98 17.70 -0.53
CA ASP A 304 3.91 18.30 -1.51
C ASP A 304 3.57 17.91 -2.95
N ARG A 305 3.20 16.65 -3.19
CA ARG A 305 2.81 16.19 -4.53
C ARG A 305 1.47 16.75 -4.97
N VAL A 306 0.51 16.86 -4.05
CA VAL A 306 -0.76 17.52 -4.34
C VAL A 306 -0.56 18.99 -4.69
N ALA A 307 0.27 19.71 -3.92
CA ALA A 307 0.62 21.08 -4.26
C ALA A 307 1.30 21.17 -5.63
N ALA A 308 2.29 20.31 -5.90
CA ALA A 308 2.99 20.28 -7.19
C ALA A 308 2.07 19.94 -8.37
N TRP A 309 1.05 19.11 -8.16
CA TRP A 309 0.04 18.78 -9.18
C TRP A 309 -0.77 20.01 -9.58
N PHE A 310 -1.29 20.75 -8.60
CA PHE A 310 -2.08 21.96 -8.87
C PHE A 310 -1.23 23.12 -9.43
N GLU A 311 0.04 23.24 -9.03
CA GLU A 311 0.97 24.24 -9.59
C GLU A 311 1.27 24.02 -11.07
N LYS A 312 1.32 22.77 -11.53
CA LYS A 312 1.53 22.43 -12.95
C LYS A 312 0.32 22.76 -13.83
N GLY A 313 -0.77 23.26 -13.25
CA GLY A 313 -2.01 23.58 -13.96
C GLY A 313 -2.70 22.31 -14.41
N GLY A 314 -3.16 21.51 -13.44
CA GLY A 314 -3.96 20.30 -13.67
C GLY A 314 -4.86 20.49 -14.88
N LEU A 315 -4.58 19.71 -15.92
CA LEU A 315 -5.02 19.84 -17.31
C LEU A 315 -6.23 20.78 -17.50
N GLY A 316 -5.97 21.91 -18.17
CA GLY A 316 -7.01 22.64 -18.89
C GLY A 316 -7.56 21.84 -20.06
#